data_AF-A0AAU6L6K7-F1
#
_entry.id   AF-A0AAU6L6K7-F1
#
_cell.length_a   1.000
_cell.length_b   1.000
_cell.length_c   1.000
_cell.angle_alpha   90.00
_cell.angle_beta   90.00
_cell.angle_gamma   90.00
#
_symmetry.space_group_name_H-M   'P 1'
#
loop_
_entity.id
_entity.type
_entity.pdbx_description
1 polymer ?
#
loop_
_entity_poly.entity_id
_entity_poly.type
_entity_poly.pdbx_seq_one_letter_code
_entity_poly.pdbx_strand_id
1 'polypeptide(L)'
;MTLGLPGRYLLLAAGALAGDAPGRREELSLGVAGAALMSLTLAGRLGRERGALVVVNDRPTGAPHLDQILQRLRATRRPKSVSTWVNDLAPVTYEGVLSALVSSGELVPVPRGWPSLPAGERYGPADRAQYERYVGTVRNALFRYPPVSRNGALTASLLCATGVHQVLFQEIGRKRLGEWSVLEESLSAVCDPAERAAVTAICLGVRDVISGRTAELQFHG
;
A
#
# COMPACT_ATOMS: atom_id res chain seq x y z
N MET A 1 1.54 -16.72 9.91
CA MET A 1 0.24 -16.10 9.55
C MET A 1 0.38 -15.47 8.16
N THR A 2 -0.62 -15.53 7.29
CA THR A 2 -0.52 -14.85 5.98
C THR A 2 -0.97 -13.41 6.14
N LEU A 3 -0.03 -12.48 5.97
CA LEU A 3 -0.32 -11.06 6.11
C LEU A 3 -1.25 -10.56 4.99
N GLY A 4 -2.30 -9.82 5.37
CA GLY A 4 -3.18 -9.13 4.43
C GLY A 4 -2.43 -8.04 3.65
N LEU A 5 -3.02 -7.57 2.55
CA LEU A 5 -2.36 -6.59 1.67
C LEU A 5 -1.92 -5.30 2.39
N PRO A 6 -2.71 -4.69 3.30
CA PRO A 6 -2.27 -3.48 4.00
C PRO A 6 -1.05 -3.72 4.89
N GLY A 7 -1.07 -4.83 5.64
CA GLY A 7 0.05 -5.23 6.47
C GLY A 7 1.30 -5.52 5.64
N ARG A 8 1.16 -6.25 4.52
CA ARG A 8 2.30 -6.58 3.65
C ARG A 8 2.91 -5.35 3.00
N TYR A 9 2.07 -4.42 2.54
CA TYR A 9 2.54 -3.14 2.03
C TYR A 9 3.34 -2.40 3.11
N LEU A 10 2.77 -2.24 4.32
CA LEU A 10 3.44 -1.50 5.40
C LEU A 10 4.73 -2.18 5.85
N LEU A 11 4.74 -3.50 5.99
CA LEU A 11 5.94 -4.26 6.37
C LEU A 11 7.07 -4.09 5.35
N LEU A 12 6.75 -4.19 4.05
CA LEU A 12 7.74 -3.99 2.99
C LEU A 12 8.25 -2.55 2.95
N ALA A 13 7.35 -1.59 3.06
CA ALA A 13 7.70 -0.18 3.00
C ALA A 13 8.49 0.27 4.23
N ALA A 14 8.13 -0.21 5.43
CA ALA A 14 8.88 0.03 6.66
C ALA A 14 10.28 -0.60 6.57
N GLY A 15 10.42 -1.83 6.08
CA GLY A 15 11.72 -2.46 5.89
C GLY A 15 12.61 -1.76 4.85
N ALA A 16 12.02 -1.23 3.78
CA ALA A 16 12.75 -0.44 2.78
C ALA A 16 13.24 0.91 3.34
N LEU A 17 12.46 1.53 4.24
CA LEU A 17 12.69 2.88 4.74
C LEU A 17 13.35 2.96 6.11
N ALA A 18 13.51 1.84 6.84
CA ALA A 18 14.05 1.80 8.20
C ALA A 18 15.42 2.48 8.35
N GLY A 19 16.18 2.63 7.25
CA GLY A 19 17.43 3.39 7.20
C GLY A 19 17.27 4.90 6.97
N ASP A 20 16.29 5.36 6.16
CA ASP A 20 16.55 6.52 5.29
C ASP A 20 15.51 7.64 5.28
N ALA A 21 14.39 7.59 6.03
CA ALA A 21 13.41 8.67 5.91
C ALA A 21 12.52 8.95 7.14
N PRO A 22 12.98 9.80 8.07
CA PRO A 22 12.04 10.67 8.79
C PRO A 22 11.38 11.60 7.75
N GLY A 23 10.09 11.40 7.47
CA GLY A 23 9.32 12.30 6.57
C GLY A 23 8.34 11.62 5.62
N ARG A 24 8.42 10.30 5.39
CA ARG A 24 7.53 9.60 4.42
C ARG A 24 6.29 8.95 5.04
N ARG A 25 5.99 9.25 6.32
CA ARG A 25 4.81 8.69 7.02
C ARG A 25 3.52 8.96 6.26
N GLU A 26 3.41 10.14 5.67
CA GLU A 26 2.22 10.51 4.89
C GLU A 26 2.06 9.63 3.64
N GLU A 27 3.10 9.48 2.82
CA GLU A 27 3.06 8.61 1.64
C GLU A 27 2.75 7.14 2.00
N LEU A 28 3.36 6.66 3.10
CA LEU A 28 3.08 5.34 3.64
C LEU A 28 1.61 5.18 4.05
N SER A 29 1.06 6.20 4.70
CA SER A 29 -0.35 6.19 5.12
C SER A 29 -1.30 6.14 3.92
N LEU A 30 -0.97 6.83 2.82
CA LEU A 30 -1.72 6.78 1.56
C LEU A 30 -1.66 5.39 0.93
N GLY A 31 -0.47 4.77 0.91
CA GLY A 31 -0.31 3.40 0.41
C GLY A 31 -1.06 2.37 1.25
N VAL A 32 -1.06 2.51 2.58
CA VAL A 32 -1.81 1.65 3.50
C VAL A 32 -3.33 1.82 3.30
N ALA A 33 -3.83 3.05 3.14
CA ALA A 33 -5.24 3.29 2.80
C ALA A 33 -5.61 2.70 1.43
N GLY A 34 -4.77 2.88 0.40
CA GLY A 34 -4.95 2.26 -0.90
C GLY A 34 -5.01 0.74 -0.82
N ALA A 35 -4.13 0.12 -0.04
CA ALA A 35 -4.13 -1.32 0.20
C ALA A 35 -5.41 -1.81 0.89
N ALA A 36 -5.96 -1.04 1.84
CA ALA A 36 -7.19 -1.37 2.52
C ALA A 36 -8.40 -1.29 1.58
N LEU A 37 -8.51 -0.20 0.80
CA LEU A 37 -9.56 -0.06 -0.23
C LEU A 37 -9.46 -1.17 -1.29
N MET A 38 -8.24 -1.55 -1.67
CA MET A 38 -8.01 -2.66 -2.60
C MET A 38 -8.47 -3.98 -1.99
N SER A 39 -8.12 -4.24 -0.73
CA SER A 39 -8.56 -5.45 -0.01
C SER A 39 -10.08 -5.54 0.07
N LEU A 40 -10.75 -4.44 0.42
CA LEU A 40 -12.21 -4.38 0.50
C LEU A 40 -12.87 -4.57 -0.88
N THR A 41 -12.28 -4.02 -1.94
CA THR A 41 -12.79 -4.17 -3.31
C THR A 41 -12.65 -5.61 -3.80
N LEU A 42 -11.48 -6.22 -3.60
CA LEU A 42 -11.22 -7.62 -3.97
C LEU A 42 -12.02 -8.61 -3.11
N ALA A 43 -12.43 -8.22 -1.90
CA ALA A 43 -13.37 -8.98 -1.07
C ALA A 43 -14.84 -8.75 -1.47
N GLY A 44 -15.11 -8.00 -2.56
CA GLY A 44 -16.46 -7.71 -3.03
C GLY A 44 -17.27 -6.83 -2.07
N ARG A 45 -16.62 -6.05 -1.19
CA ARG A 45 -17.28 -5.09 -0.29
C ARG A 45 -17.53 -3.75 -0.95
N LEU A 46 -16.63 -3.35 -1.84
CA LEU A 46 -16.71 -2.09 -2.58
C LEU A 46 -16.90 -2.34 -4.07
N GLY A 47 -17.69 -1.47 -4.69
CA GLY A 47 -17.82 -1.32 -6.12
C GLY A 47 -17.44 0.09 -6.56
N ARG A 48 -17.55 0.36 -7.86
CA ARG A 48 -17.37 1.69 -8.43
C ARG A 48 -18.60 2.10 -9.21
N GLU A 49 -19.05 3.33 -8.98
CA GLU A 49 -20.13 3.95 -9.73
C GLU A 49 -19.73 5.39 -10.09
N ARG A 50 -19.77 5.71 -11.39
CA ARG A 50 -19.43 7.05 -11.92
C ARG A 50 -18.10 7.61 -11.37
N GLY A 51 -17.10 6.76 -11.20
CA GLY A 51 -15.77 7.12 -10.69
C GLY A 51 -15.64 7.17 -9.16
N ALA A 52 -16.74 7.10 -8.41
CA ALA A 52 -16.76 7.04 -6.95
C ALA A 52 -16.69 5.61 -6.43
N LEU A 53 -16.18 5.43 -5.20
CA LEU A 53 -16.27 4.16 -4.48
C LEU A 53 -17.61 4.09 -3.73
N VAL A 54 -18.30 2.97 -3.90
CA VAL A 54 -19.60 2.70 -3.25
C VAL A 54 -19.54 1.38 -2.49
N VAL A 55 -20.20 1.31 -1.34
CA VAL A 55 -20.31 0.06 -0.57
C VAL A 55 -21.41 -0.79 -1.19
N VAL A 56 -21.05 -1.98 -1.68
CA VAL A 56 -21.98 -2.92 -2.32
C VAL A 56 -22.33 -4.11 -1.43
N ASN A 57 -21.45 -4.44 -0.48
CA ASN A 57 -21.68 -5.47 0.52
C ASN A 57 -21.02 -5.02 1.82
N ASP A 58 -21.76 -5.17 2.90
CA ASP A 58 -21.41 -4.63 4.18
C ASP A 58 -21.03 -5.65 5.25
N ARG A 59 -21.10 -6.92 4.89
CA ARG A 59 -20.74 -7.98 5.81
C ARG A 59 -19.31 -7.76 6.30
N PRO A 60 -19.03 -8.01 7.58
CA PRO A 60 -17.67 -7.90 8.10
C PRO A 60 -16.69 -8.73 7.25
N THR A 61 -15.45 -8.25 7.14
CA THR A 61 -14.35 -9.00 6.55
C THR A 61 -13.68 -9.90 7.59
N GLY A 62 -13.96 -9.70 8.88
CA GLY A 62 -13.28 -10.39 9.99
C GLY A 62 -11.90 -9.80 10.31
N ALA A 63 -11.57 -8.64 9.72
CA ALA A 63 -10.33 -7.93 9.95
C ALA A 63 -10.68 -6.56 10.54
N PRO A 64 -10.48 -6.32 11.85
CA PRO A 64 -11.01 -5.13 12.54
C PRO A 64 -10.66 -3.80 11.88
N HIS A 65 -9.44 -3.64 11.37
CA HIS A 65 -9.01 -2.43 10.68
C HIS A 65 -9.74 -2.21 9.33
N LEU A 66 -10.06 -3.27 8.59
CA LEU A 66 -10.87 -3.18 7.37
C LEU A 66 -12.35 -2.93 7.69
N ASP A 67 -12.86 -3.55 8.74
CA ASP A 67 -14.25 -3.38 9.20
C ASP A 67 -14.52 -1.95 9.67
N GLN A 68 -13.56 -1.32 10.35
CA GLN A 68 -13.64 0.09 10.73
C GLN A 68 -13.69 1.02 9.51
N ILE A 69 -12.88 0.73 8.48
CA ILE A 69 -12.90 1.49 7.22
C ILE A 69 -14.23 1.30 6.50
N LEU A 70 -14.72 0.06 6.43
CA LEU A 70 -16.01 -0.25 5.83
C LEU A 70 -17.15 0.50 6.54
N GLN A 71 -17.14 0.57 7.87
CA GLN A 71 -18.11 1.36 8.64
C GLN A 71 -18.05 2.85 8.28
N ARG A 72 -16.86 3.42 8.14
CA ARG A 72 -16.67 4.84 7.77
C ARG A 72 -17.14 5.14 6.34
N LEU A 73 -16.88 4.21 5.41
CA LEU A 73 -17.37 4.29 4.03
C LEU A 73 -18.91 4.32 4.02
N ARG A 74 -19.56 3.47 4.81
CA ARG A 74 -21.04 3.40 4.91
C ARG A 74 -21.69 4.60 5.55
N ALA A 75 -21.04 5.18 6.57
CA ALA A 75 -21.57 6.35 7.26
C ALA A 75 -21.62 7.60 6.35
N THR A 76 -20.87 7.60 5.25
CA THR A 76 -20.78 8.74 4.35
C THR A 76 -21.88 8.70 3.29
N ARG A 77 -22.73 9.74 3.29
CA ARG A 77 -23.87 9.84 2.36
C ARG A 77 -23.50 10.37 0.97
N ARG A 78 -22.32 10.99 0.82
CA ARG A 78 -21.88 11.59 -0.46
C ARG A 78 -20.91 10.66 -1.17
N PRO A 79 -21.12 10.36 -2.46
CA PRO A 79 -20.12 9.67 -3.28
C PRO A 79 -18.80 10.45 -3.28
N LYS A 80 -17.69 9.75 -3.06
CA LYS A 80 -16.34 10.32 -3.09
C LYS A 80 -15.46 9.54 -4.06
N SER A 81 -14.54 10.24 -4.70
CA SER A 81 -13.52 9.61 -5.54
C SER A 81 -12.61 8.71 -4.71
N VAL A 82 -11.86 7.85 -5.38
CA VAL A 82 -10.80 7.05 -4.77
C VAL A 82 -9.79 7.94 -4.07
N SER A 83 -9.30 9.00 -4.72
CA SER A 83 -8.28 9.90 -4.16
C SER A 83 -8.74 10.59 -2.88
N THR A 84 -9.99 11.08 -2.84
CA THR A 84 -10.58 11.65 -1.62
C THR A 84 -10.64 10.60 -0.50
N TRP A 85 -11.08 9.39 -0.80
CA TRP A 85 -11.11 8.32 0.20
C TRP A 85 -9.73 7.93 0.73
N VAL A 86 -8.75 7.79 -0.16
CA VAL A 86 -7.37 7.48 0.23
C VAL A 86 -6.84 8.55 1.18
N ASN A 87 -7.03 9.83 0.86
CA ASN A 87 -6.59 10.93 1.70
C ASN A 87 -7.29 10.95 3.07
N ASP A 88 -8.62 10.79 3.10
CA ASP A 88 -9.42 10.82 4.33
C ASP A 88 -9.14 9.63 5.27
N LEU A 89 -8.78 8.47 4.70
CA LEU A 89 -8.58 7.23 5.43
C LEU A 89 -7.13 6.99 5.84
N ALA A 90 -6.17 7.68 5.22
CA ALA A 90 -4.74 7.48 5.42
C ALA A 90 -4.33 7.41 6.92
N PRO A 91 -4.67 8.39 7.77
CA PRO A 91 -4.21 8.42 9.16
C PRO A 91 -4.72 7.22 9.98
N VAL A 92 -6.04 7.01 9.97
CA VAL A 92 -6.69 5.95 10.76
C VAL A 92 -6.32 4.55 10.28
N THR A 93 -6.17 4.37 8.96
CA THR A 93 -5.82 3.08 8.37
C THR A 93 -4.37 2.72 8.70
N TYR A 94 -3.47 3.71 8.63
CA TYR A 94 -2.07 3.52 8.99
C TYR A 94 -1.91 3.10 10.45
N GLU A 95 -2.55 3.81 11.38
CA GLU A 95 -2.47 3.51 12.81
C GLU A 95 -3.03 2.13 13.16
N GLY A 96 -4.18 1.76 12.60
CA GLY A 96 -4.78 0.46 12.83
C GLY A 96 -3.91 -0.70 12.30
N VAL A 97 -3.33 -0.55 11.11
CA VAL A 97 -2.45 -1.58 10.53
C VAL A 97 -1.11 -1.65 11.26
N LEU A 98 -0.50 -0.51 11.59
CA LEU A 98 0.75 -0.48 12.35
C LEU A 98 0.58 -1.14 13.72
N SER A 99 -0.47 -0.77 14.45
CA SER A 99 -0.79 -1.36 15.76
C SER A 99 -0.97 -2.88 15.67
N ALA A 100 -1.67 -3.36 14.64
CA ALA A 100 -1.82 -4.80 14.41
C ALA A 100 -0.49 -5.51 14.15
N LEU A 101 0.39 -4.93 13.31
CA LEU A 101 1.71 -5.50 13.00
C LEU A 101 2.65 -5.53 14.20
N VAL A 102 2.62 -4.48 15.03
CA VAL A 102 3.42 -4.41 16.26
C VAL A 102 2.91 -5.42 17.28
N SER A 103 1.58 -5.47 17.47
CA SER A 103 0.96 -6.41 18.41
C SER A 103 1.18 -7.87 18.02
N SER A 104 1.26 -8.18 16.72
CA SER A 104 1.57 -9.52 16.23
C SER A 104 3.07 -9.83 16.17
N GLY A 105 3.95 -8.87 16.50
CA GLY A 105 5.40 -9.04 16.43
C GLY A 105 5.97 -9.12 15.01
N GLU A 106 5.22 -8.69 13.98
CA GLU A 106 5.69 -8.66 12.59
C GLU A 106 6.56 -7.42 12.33
N LEU A 107 6.27 -6.32 13.04
CA LEU A 107 7.10 -5.12 13.10
C LEU A 107 7.61 -4.89 14.53
N VAL A 108 8.88 -4.52 14.65
CA VAL A 108 9.52 -4.18 15.92
C VAL A 108 10.12 -2.77 15.87
N PRO A 109 10.16 -2.04 17.00
CA PRO A 109 10.88 -0.78 17.08
C PRO A 109 12.35 -0.97 16.71
N VAL A 110 12.88 -0.12 15.83
CA VAL A 110 14.30 -0.11 15.48
C VAL A 110 15.05 0.74 16.52
N PRO A 111 16.07 0.21 17.22
CA PRO A 111 16.83 0.97 18.22
C PRO A 111 17.42 2.25 17.66
N ARG A 112 17.41 3.34 18.45
CA ARG A 112 18.12 4.58 18.12
C ARG A 112 19.62 4.30 18.06
N GLY A 113 20.27 4.64 16.94
CA GLY A 113 21.67 4.29 16.71
C GLY A 113 22.52 5.30 15.95
N TRP A 114 22.11 6.57 15.82
CA TRP A 114 23.04 7.64 15.40
C TRP A 114 22.62 9.04 15.92
N PRO A 115 23.56 9.88 16.39
CA PRO A 115 23.27 11.18 17.01
C PRO A 115 22.75 12.27 16.06
N SER A 116 22.65 12.00 14.75
CA SER A 116 22.22 12.97 13.71
C SER A 116 20.83 12.72 13.11
N LEU A 117 20.08 11.73 13.59
CA LEU A 117 18.76 11.39 13.04
C LEU A 117 17.60 12.03 13.83
N PRO A 118 16.58 12.61 13.15
CA PRO A 118 15.39 13.16 13.80
C PRO A 118 14.65 12.15 14.68
N ALA A 119 14.09 12.64 15.79
CA ALA A 119 13.32 11.85 16.74
C ALA A 119 11.97 11.39 16.16
N GLY A 120 11.83 10.09 15.93
CA GLY A 120 10.55 9.43 15.65
C GLY A 120 10.65 7.92 15.92
N GLU A 121 9.54 7.29 16.30
CA GLU A 121 9.47 5.82 16.41
C GLU A 121 9.63 5.20 15.02
N ARG A 122 10.68 4.41 14.83
CA ARG A 122 10.91 3.65 13.60
C ARG A 122 10.55 2.20 13.82
N TYR A 123 9.96 1.58 12.81
CA TYR A 123 9.57 0.18 12.84
C TYR A 123 10.25 -0.56 11.68
N GLY A 124 10.69 -1.79 11.94
CA GLY A 124 11.32 -2.67 10.97
C GLY A 124 10.77 -4.10 11.06
N PRO A 125 10.91 -4.91 10.00
CA PRO A 125 10.49 -6.31 10.01
C PRO A 125 11.21 -7.09 11.11
N ALA A 126 10.46 -7.88 11.89
CA ALA A 126 11.04 -8.73 12.92
C ALA A 126 11.72 -9.98 12.34
N ASP A 127 11.08 -10.64 11.38
CA ASP A 127 11.62 -11.79 10.65
C ASP A 127 12.20 -11.33 9.30
N ARG A 128 13.53 -11.31 9.21
CA ARG A 128 14.26 -10.95 8.00
C ARG A 128 14.00 -11.92 6.84
N ALA A 129 13.91 -13.22 7.11
CA ALA A 129 13.68 -14.22 6.08
C ALA A 129 12.26 -14.09 5.51
N GLN A 130 11.26 -13.79 6.34
CA GLN A 130 9.90 -13.50 5.88
C GLN A 130 9.83 -12.23 5.04
N TYR A 131 10.49 -11.16 5.49
CA TYR A 131 10.62 -9.94 4.71
C TYR A 131 11.21 -10.22 3.32
N GLU A 132 12.33 -10.96 3.24
CA GLU A 132 12.99 -11.31 1.98
C GLU A 132 12.11 -12.17 1.07
N ARG A 133 11.30 -13.09 1.63
CA ARG A 133 10.30 -13.82 0.86
C ARG A 133 9.29 -12.87 0.21
N TYR A 134 8.76 -11.90 0.96
CA TYR A 134 7.83 -10.91 0.39
C TYR A 134 8.50 -10.02 -0.66
N VAL A 135 9.74 -9.57 -0.43
CA VAL A 135 10.53 -8.85 -1.44
C VAL A 135 10.69 -9.68 -2.71
N GLY A 136 10.98 -10.98 -2.59
CA GLY A 136 11.06 -11.92 -3.71
C GLY A 136 9.75 -12.00 -4.49
N THR A 137 8.60 -12.09 -3.83
CA THR A 137 7.29 -12.13 -4.53
C THR A 137 6.98 -10.84 -5.29
N VAL A 138 7.36 -9.69 -4.74
CA VAL A 138 7.21 -8.38 -5.40
C VAL A 138 8.18 -8.25 -6.56
N ARG A 139 9.43 -8.67 -6.39
CA ARG A 139 10.45 -8.71 -7.45
C ARG A 139 9.96 -9.55 -8.61
N ASN A 140 9.46 -10.76 -8.35
CA ASN A 140 8.93 -11.64 -9.37
C ASN A 140 7.81 -10.98 -10.18
N ALA A 141 6.89 -10.24 -9.53
CA ALA A 141 5.86 -9.50 -10.23
C ALA A 141 6.42 -8.30 -11.02
N LEU A 142 7.32 -7.51 -10.44
CA LEU A 142 7.88 -6.33 -11.12
C LEU A 142 8.71 -6.67 -12.36
N PHE A 143 9.38 -7.82 -12.35
CA PHE A 143 10.28 -8.25 -13.43
C PHE A 143 9.76 -9.46 -14.21
N ARG A 144 8.53 -9.91 -13.93
CA ARG A 144 7.89 -11.09 -14.53
C ARG A 144 8.70 -12.38 -14.42
N TYR A 145 9.40 -12.55 -13.31
CA TYR A 145 10.07 -13.83 -13.03
C TYR A 145 9.05 -14.83 -12.49
N PRO A 146 8.90 -16.02 -13.12
CA PRO A 146 8.00 -17.04 -12.60
C PRO A 146 8.52 -17.59 -11.26
N PRO A 147 7.63 -17.93 -10.31
CA PRO A 147 6.18 -17.72 -10.37
C PRO A 147 5.78 -16.28 -10.02
N VAL A 148 4.83 -15.73 -10.79
CA VAL A 148 4.15 -14.47 -10.45
C VAL A 148 2.96 -14.79 -9.55
N SER A 149 3.02 -14.36 -8.29
CA SER A 149 1.92 -14.55 -7.35
C SER A 149 0.94 -13.38 -7.40
N ARG A 150 -0.37 -13.66 -7.25
CA ARG A 150 -1.40 -12.62 -7.12
C ARG A 150 -1.08 -11.60 -6.04
N ASN A 151 -0.67 -12.11 -4.89
CA ASN A 151 -0.24 -11.33 -3.74
C ASN A 151 0.96 -10.42 -4.04
N GLY A 152 1.97 -10.93 -4.76
CA GLY A 152 3.12 -10.16 -5.21
C GLY A 152 2.74 -9.04 -6.18
N ALA A 153 1.89 -9.34 -7.18
CA ALA A 153 1.43 -8.36 -8.16
C ALA A 153 0.65 -7.21 -7.53
N LEU A 154 -0.34 -7.51 -6.68
CA LEU A 154 -1.13 -6.48 -5.98
C LEU A 154 -0.27 -5.58 -5.09
N THR A 155 0.69 -6.18 -4.38
CA THR A 155 1.60 -5.42 -3.50
C THR A 155 2.57 -4.57 -4.32
N ALA A 156 3.10 -5.11 -5.42
CA ALA A 156 3.97 -4.40 -6.34
C ALA A 156 3.28 -3.19 -6.96
N SER A 157 2.01 -3.30 -7.36
CA SER A 157 1.23 -2.17 -7.90
C SER A 157 1.14 -0.99 -6.92
N LEU A 158 0.95 -1.26 -5.62
CA LEU A 158 0.91 -0.22 -4.58
C LEU A 158 2.29 0.38 -4.28
N LEU A 159 3.34 -0.44 -4.25
CA LEU A 159 4.71 0.03 -4.10
C LEU A 159 5.15 0.89 -5.30
N CYS A 160 4.62 0.61 -6.50
CA CYS A 160 4.76 1.46 -7.67
C CYS A 160 3.97 2.76 -7.56
N ALA A 161 2.70 2.69 -7.16
CA ALA A 161 1.85 3.86 -6.98
C ALA A 161 2.41 4.85 -5.95
N THR A 162 3.12 4.36 -4.92
CA THR A 162 3.71 5.18 -3.86
C THR A 162 5.19 5.52 -4.07
N GLY A 163 5.82 5.03 -5.15
CA GLY A 163 7.25 5.23 -5.40
C GLY A 163 8.20 4.43 -4.49
N VAL A 164 7.69 3.71 -3.48
CA VAL A 164 8.49 2.91 -2.53
C VAL A 164 9.34 1.84 -3.22
N HIS A 165 8.86 1.29 -4.34
CA HIS A 165 9.64 0.32 -5.14
C HIS A 165 11.03 0.84 -5.56
N GLN A 166 11.20 2.15 -5.74
CA GLN A 166 12.48 2.74 -6.13
C GLN A 166 13.52 2.63 -5.01
N VAL A 167 13.08 2.74 -3.76
CA VAL A 167 13.95 2.55 -2.59
C VAL A 167 14.19 1.07 -2.37
N LEU A 168 13.14 0.25 -2.43
CA LEU A 168 13.21 -1.18 -2.18
C LEU A 168 14.14 -1.91 -3.18
N PHE A 169 14.22 -1.44 -4.41
CA PHE A 169 15.04 -2.02 -5.48
C PHE A 169 16.08 -1.03 -6.02
N GLN A 170 16.58 -0.12 -5.18
CA GLN A 170 17.55 0.91 -5.60
C GLN A 170 18.82 0.35 -6.26
N GLU A 171 19.25 -0.86 -5.85
CA GLU A 171 20.40 -1.57 -6.44
C GLU A 171 20.15 -1.99 -7.89
N ILE A 172 18.88 -2.15 -8.25
CA ILE A 172 18.45 -2.44 -9.61
C ILE A 172 18.25 -1.08 -10.29
N GLY A 173 19.30 -0.60 -10.97
CA GLY A 173 19.33 0.74 -11.56
C GLY A 173 18.03 1.14 -12.29
N ARG A 174 17.61 2.41 -12.14
CA ARG A 174 16.27 2.91 -12.51
C ARG A 174 15.75 2.49 -13.89
N LYS A 175 16.63 2.38 -14.89
CA LYS A 175 16.27 1.93 -16.27
C LYS A 175 15.72 0.51 -16.34
N ARG A 176 15.96 -0.31 -15.31
CA ARG A 176 15.50 -1.70 -15.23
C ARG A 176 14.24 -1.85 -14.38
N LEU A 177 13.90 -0.87 -13.53
CA LEU A 177 12.69 -0.95 -12.71
C LEU A 177 11.48 -1.06 -13.63
N GLY A 178 10.67 -2.10 -13.41
CA GLY A 178 9.53 -2.41 -14.27
C GLY A 178 8.63 -1.18 -14.47
N GLU A 179 8.34 -0.89 -15.73
CA GLU A 179 7.33 0.11 -16.08
C GLU A 179 5.94 -0.39 -15.68
N TRP A 180 4.98 0.53 -15.57
CA TRP A 180 3.60 0.20 -15.25
C TRP A 180 3.01 -0.87 -16.21
N SER A 181 3.43 -0.88 -17.48
CA SER A 181 3.08 -1.89 -18.48
C SER A 181 3.45 -3.32 -18.07
N VAL A 182 4.61 -3.52 -17.45
CA VAL A 182 5.07 -4.83 -16.95
C VAL A 182 4.18 -5.33 -15.80
N LEU A 183 3.71 -4.41 -14.97
CA LEU A 183 2.77 -4.73 -13.90
C LEU A 183 1.37 -5.04 -14.44
N GLU A 184 0.91 -4.39 -15.49
CA GLU A 184 -0.38 -4.71 -16.13
C GLU A 184 -0.39 -6.14 -16.68
N GLU A 185 0.69 -6.60 -17.29
CA GLU A 185 0.83 -7.99 -17.73
C GLU A 185 0.86 -8.96 -16.54
N SER A 186 1.60 -8.62 -15.48
CA SER A 186 1.65 -9.44 -14.27
C SER A 186 0.29 -9.56 -13.59
N LEU A 187 -0.46 -8.46 -13.52
CA LEU A 187 -1.84 -8.46 -13.04
C LEU A 187 -2.75 -9.27 -13.97
N SER A 188 -2.58 -9.17 -15.29
CA SER A 188 -3.36 -9.96 -16.27
C SER A 188 -3.17 -11.47 -16.13
N ALA A 189 -2.01 -11.90 -15.65
CA ALA A 189 -1.74 -13.31 -15.41
C ALA A 189 -2.43 -13.87 -14.15
N VAL A 190 -2.85 -13.00 -13.20
CA VAL A 190 -3.26 -13.43 -11.85
C VAL A 190 -4.56 -12.82 -11.33
N CYS A 191 -5.14 -11.86 -12.05
CA CYS A 191 -6.39 -11.17 -11.70
C CYS A 191 -7.32 -11.14 -12.92
N ASP A 192 -8.63 -11.26 -12.69
CA ASP A 192 -9.62 -11.07 -13.76
C ASP A 192 -9.71 -9.59 -14.21
N PRO A 193 -10.35 -9.29 -15.37
CA PRO A 193 -10.45 -7.92 -15.86
C PRO A 193 -11.09 -6.91 -14.89
N ALA A 194 -12.08 -7.32 -14.10
CA ALA A 194 -12.77 -6.44 -13.16
C ALA A 194 -11.88 -6.11 -11.96
N GLU A 195 -11.18 -7.11 -11.42
CA GLU A 195 -10.18 -6.94 -10.39
C GLU A 195 -9.05 -6.00 -10.84
N ARG A 196 -8.54 -6.19 -12.07
CA ARG A 196 -7.51 -5.30 -12.63
C ARG A 196 -7.96 -3.86 -12.74
N ALA A 197 -9.17 -3.62 -13.25
CA ALA A 197 -9.73 -2.29 -13.35
C ALA A 197 -9.85 -1.62 -11.96
N ALA A 198 -10.23 -2.37 -10.94
CA ALA A 198 -10.29 -1.89 -9.56
C ALA A 198 -8.89 -1.57 -9.00
N VAL A 199 -7.92 -2.47 -9.17
CA VAL A 199 -6.53 -2.29 -8.73
C VAL A 199 -5.91 -1.05 -9.37
N THR A 200 -6.04 -0.91 -10.69
CA THR A 200 -5.54 0.26 -11.43
C THR A 200 -6.16 1.55 -10.92
N ALA A 201 -7.48 1.57 -10.74
CA ALA A 201 -8.17 2.76 -10.24
C ALA A 201 -7.70 3.20 -8.85
N ILE A 202 -7.46 2.23 -7.96
CA ILE A 202 -6.96 2.50 -6.61
C ILE A 202 -5.53 3.02 -6.66
N CYS A 203 -4.66 2.40 -7.46
CA CYS A 203 -3.29 2.84 -7.64
C CYS A 203 -3.18 4.24 -8.27
N LEU A 204 -4.07 4.57 -9.20
CA LEU A 204 -4.18 5.93 -9.76
C LEU A 204 -4.65 6.92 -8.70
N GLY A 205 -5.70 6.61 -7.94
CA GLY A 205 -6.16 7.49 -6.86
C GLY A 205 -5.10 7.74 -5.78
N VAL A 206 -4.25 6.74 -5.46
CA VAL A 206 -3.08 6.94 -4.58
C VAL A 206 -2.05 7.88 -5.23
N ARG A 207 -1.72 7.66 -6.52
CA ARG A 207 -0.78 8.51 -7.27
C ARG A 207 -1.25 9.95 -7.40
N ASP A 208 -2.55 10.17 -7.59
CA ASP A 208 -3.14 11.50 -7.74
C ASP A 208 -2.94 12.32 -6.46
N VAL A 209 -3.14 11.70 -5.28
CA VAL A 209 -2.93 12.38 -3.99
C VAL A 209 -1.45 12.71 -3.78
N ILE A 210 -0.54 11.79 -4.11
CA ILE A 210 0.91 12.00 -3.96
C ILE A 210 1.40 13.11 -4.92
N SER A 211 0.98 13.06 -6.18
CA SER A 211 1.35 14.04 -7.20
C SER A 211 0.80 15.43 -6.87
N GLY A 212 -0.46 15.52 -6.42
CA GLY A 212 -1.09 16.78 -6.01
C GLY A 212 -0.33 17.48 -4.89
N ARG A 213 0.09 16.73 -3.86
CA ARG A 213 0.91 17.29 -2.75
C ARG A 213 2.29 17.75 -3.20
N THR A 214 2.90 17.02 -4.13
CA THR A 214 4.23 17.39 -4.66
C THR A 214 4.16 18.72 -5.40
N ALA A 215 3.07 18.96 -6.15
CA ALA A 215 2.83 20.24 -6.82
C ALA A 215 2.60 21.38 -5.81
N GLU A 216 1.76 21.19 -4.79
CA GLU A 216 1.50 22.21 -3.75
C GLU A 216 2.78 22.65 -3.01
N LEU A 217 3.70 21.72 -2.72
CA LEU A 217 4.99 22.02 -2.09
C LEU A 217 5.94 22.81 -3.01
N GLN A 218 5.85 22.65 -4.33
CA GLN A 218 6.68 23.38 -5.31
C GLN A 218 6.19 24.81 -5.55
N PHE A 219 4.91 25.12 -5.29
CA PHE A 219 4.36 26.48 -5.46
C PHE A 219 4.51 27.35 -4.20
N HIS A 220 4.90 26.77 -3.06
CA HIS A 220 5.06 27.47 -1.78
C HIS A 220 6.51 27.55 -1.26
N GLY A 221 7.51 27.24 -2.11
CA GLY A 221 8.93 27.43 -1.84
C GLY A 221 9.55 28.51 -2.72
#